data_AF-A0A0D3JSH8-F1
#
_entry.id   AF-A0A0D3JSH8-F1
#
_cell.length_a   1.000
_cell.length_b   1.000
_cell.length_c   1.000
_cell.angle_alpha   90.00
_cell.angle_beta   90.00
_cell.angle_gamma   90.00
#
_symmetry.space_group_name_H-M   'P 1'
#
loop_
_entity.id
_entity.type
_entity.pdbx_description
1 polymer ?
#
loop_
_entity_poly.entity_id
_entity_poly.type
_entity_poly.pdbx_seq_one_letter_code
_entity_poly.pdbx_strand_id
1 'polypeptide(L)'
;MPLSGGEPSPYFEWEYKGLNSASDTGWRPAPLLLEHLRNNHPDLKVLNLDGRGLGDEAAMPLVRALEENTTVTSLRLGRNQMDEALGALAEILKTNASVTSVDVRQNDMGAGVAASWAALLATNATLTDLNLSSNQIGASAKDLAEALGKNSTLRTLSVEDCGI
;
A
#
# COMPACT_ATOMS: atom_id res chain seq x y z
N MET A 1 -21.23 -6.83 -9.47
CA MET A 1 -21.90 -7.64 -8.42
C MET A 1 -21.31 -7.23 -7.08
N PRO A 2 -22.07 -6.84 -6.06
CA PRO A 2 -21.49 -6.52 -4.77
C PRO A 2 -21.19 -7.84 -4.05
N LEU A 3 -19.94 -8.03 -3.63
CA LEU A 3 -19.56 -9.14 -2.77
C LEU A 3 -20.05 -8.86 -1.35
N SER A 4 -20.78 -9.84 -0.84
CA SER A 4 -21.36 -9.94 0.49
C SER A 4 -20.31 -9.97 1.60
N GLY A 5 -20.68 -9.43 2.76
CA GLY A 5 -20.33 -10.03 4.05
C GLY A 5 -19.21 -9.35 4.83
N GLY A 6 -19.53 -8.22 5.43
CA GLY A 6 -18.80 -7.58 6.52
C GLY A 6 -19.49 -6.27 6.83
N GLU A 7 -19.93 -6.05 8.07
CA GLU A 7 -20.52 -4.76 8.44
C GLU A 7 -19.56 -3.65 8.02
N PRO A 8 -20.03 -2.63 7.27
CA PRO A 8 -19.17 -1.50 6.95
C PRO A 8 -18.80 -0.83 8.27
N SER A 9 -17.50 -0.83 8.58
CA SER A 9 -16.99 0.05 9.63
C SER A 9 -17.52 1.46 9.35
N PRO A 10 -18.02 2.19 10.36
CA PRO A 10 -18.76 3.46 10.20
C PRO A 10 -17.94 4.59 9.54
N TYR A 11 -16.66 4.33 9.26
CA TYR A 11 -15.73 5.24 8.59
C TYR A 11 -15.60 5.01 7.08
N PHE A 12 -16.23 3.97 6.53
CA PHE A 12 -16.05 3.50 5.15
C PHE A 12 -17.35 3.61 4.35
N GLU A 13 -17.84 4.84 4.16
CA GLU A 13 -18.73 5.09 3.02
C GLU A 13 -17.89 5.10 1.74
N TRP A 14 -18.40 4.50 0.67
CA TRP A 14 -17.71 4.39 -0.62
C TRP A 14 -18.50 5.23 -1.63
N GLU A 15 -17.83 6.14 -2.33
CA GLU A 15 -18.43 6.84 -3.48
C GLU A 15 -17.91 6.18 -4.77
N TYR A 16 -18.79 5.45 -5.48
CA TYR A 16 -18.52 5.07 -6.86
C TYR A 16 -18.71 6.31 -7.75
N LYS A 17 -17.66 6.81 -8.40
CA LYS A 17 -17.72 8.04 -9.21
C LYS A 17 -17.77 7.82 -10.72
N GLY A 18 -17.92 6.57 -11.18
CA GLY A 18 -17.83 6.25 -12.60
C GLY A 18 -16.41 6.39 -13.14
N LEU A 19 -16.18 5.95 -14.38
CA LEU A 19 -14.86 5.92 -15.00
C LEU A 19 -14.61 7.23 -15.76
N ASN A 20 -13.53 7.94 -15.45
CA ASN A 20 -13.06 9.09 -16.23
C ASN A 20 -12.04 8.71 -17.31
N SER A 21 -11.42 7.53 -17.22
CA SER A 21 -10.42 7.01 -18.17
C SER A 21 -10.36 5.48 -18.20
N ALA A 22 -9.62 4.90 -19.17
CA ALA A 22 -9.47 3.44 -19.30
C ALA A 22 -8.67 2.78 -18.15
N SER A 23 -7.92 3.58 -17.39
CA SER A 23 -7.18 3.17 -16.19
C SER A 23 -7.89 3.55 -14.89
N ASP A 24 -8.99 4.32 -14.98
CA ASP A 24 -9.83 4.65 -13.84
C ASP A 24 -10.74 3.45 -13.54
N THR A 25 -10.76 3.01 -12.30
CA THR A 25 -11.57 1.88 -11.84
C THR A 25 -12.92 2.33 -11.26
N GLY A 26 -13.15 3.65 -11.14
CA GLY A 26 -14.36 4.27 -10.62
C GLY A 26 -14.53 4.18 -9.09
N TRP A 27 -13.66 3.43 -8.40
CA TRP A 27 -13.66 3.27 -6.95
C TRP A 27 -12.66 4.21 -6.30
N ARG A 28 -13.16 5.19 -5.52
CA ARG A 28 -12.32 6.19 -4.86
C ARG A 28 -12.53 6.18 -3.34
N PRO A 29 -11.47 6.42 -2.54
CA PRO A 29 -11.62 6.65 -1.11
C PRO A 29 -12.60 7.80 -0.86
N ALA A 30 -13.52 7.64 0.10
CA ALA A 30 -14.39 8.76 0.49
C ALA A 30 -13.54 9.94 1.00
N PRO A 31 -13.98 11.19 0.76
CA PRO A 31 -13.31 12.37 1.28
C PRO A 31 -13.09 12.32 2.80
N LEU A 32 -14.04 11.76 3.55
CA LEU A 32 -13.96 11.61 5.00
C LEU A 32 -12.79 10.69 5.42
N LEU A 33 -12.50 9.63 4.67
CA LEU A 33 -11.35 8.78 4.94
C LEU A 33 -10.03 9.55 4.76
N LEU A 34 -9.93 10.34 3.70
CA LEU A 34 -8.75 11.19 3.46
C LEU A 34 -8.58 12.23 4.59
N GLU A 35 -9.68 12.78 5.09
CA GLU A 35 -9.67 13.69 6.24
C GLU A 35 -9.19 12.99 7.52
N HIS A 36 -9.71 11.80 7.83
CA HIS A 36 -9.27 11.03 9.00
C HIS A 36 -7.78 10.66 8.94
N LEU A 37 -7.27 10.34 7.75
CA LEU A 37 -5.84 10.10 7.54
C LEU A 37 -5.02 11.37 7.79
N ARG A 38 -5.39 12.50 7.19
CA ARG A 38 -4.66 13.77 7.36
C ARG A 38 -4.70 14.29 8.80
N ASN A 39 -5.82 14.08 9.49
CA ASN A 39 -6.04 14.57 10.85
C ASN A 39 -5.58 13.58 11.93
N ASN A 40 -4.88 12.50 11.56
CA ASN A 40 -4.39 11.51 12.52
C ASN A 40 -5.50 10.99 13.44
N HIS A 41 -6.62 10.55 12.87
CA HIS A 41 -7.76 10.06 13.66
C HIS A 41 -7.28 8.93 14.60
N PRO A 42 -7.45 9.08 15.93
CA PRO A 42 -6.76 8.22 16.91
C PRO A 42 -7.12 6.74 16.79
N ASP A 43 -8.36 6.46 16.38
CA ASP A 43 -8.86 5.09 16.22
C ASP A 43 -8.51 4.45 14.86
N LEU A 44 -8.00 5.22 13.90
CA LEU A 44 -7.65 4.71 12.58
C LEU A 44 -6.25 4.08 12.62
N LYS A 45 -6.17 2.85 13.17
CA LYS A 45 -4.92 2.07 13.26
C LYS A 45 -4.66 1.19 12.05
N VAL A 46 -5.73 0.66 11.45
CA VAL A 46 -5.66 -0.28 10.34
C VAL A 46 -6.46 0.27 9.18
N LEU A 47 -5.79 0.47 8.05
CA LEU A 47 -6.41 0.83 6.79
C LEU A 47 -6.48 -0.39 5.89
N ASN A 48 -7.68 -0.95 5.72
CA ASN A 48 -7.91 -2.10 4.85
C ASN A 48 -8.77 -1.71 3.65
N LEU A 49 -8.13 -1.69 2.48
CA LEU A 49 -8.74 -1.40 1.19
C LEU A 49 -8.42 -2.53 0.19
N ASP A 50 -8.25 -3.77 0.65
CA ASP A 50 -8.00 -4.91 -0.24
C ASP A 50 -9.14 -5.11 -1.24
N GLY A 51 -8.80 -5.42 -2.49
CA GLY A 51 -9.77 -5.86 -3.51
C GLY A 51 -10.73 -4.79 -3.96
N ARG A 52 -10.33 -3.51 -3.85
CA ARG A 52 -11.18 -2.37 -4.20
C ARG A 52 -10.92 -1.87 -5.61
N GLY A 53 -9.86 -2.37 -6.26
CA GLY A 53 -9.43 -1.92 -7.56
C GLY A 53 -9.30 -0.41 -7.53
N LEU A 54 -8.38 0.16 -6.73
CA LEU A 54 -8.23 1.61 -6.66
C LEU A 54 -7.61 2.18 -7.95
N GLY A 55 -6.70 1.44 -8.56
CA GLY A 55 -5.82 2.00 -9.58
C GLY A 55 -4.90 3.10 -9.02
N ASP A 56 -3.95 3.56 -9.82
CA ASP A 56 -3.01 4.59 -9.38
C ASP A 56 -3.67 5.94 -9.13
N GLU A 57 -4.66 6.32 -9.95
CA GLU A 57 -5.33 7.63 -9.85
C GLU A 57 -6.11 7.78 -8.53
N ALA A 58 -6.86 6.75 -8.11
CA ALA A 58 -7.62 6.82 -6.87
C ALA A 58 -6.75 6.54 -5.63
N ALA A 59 -5.64 5.81 -5.78
CA ALA A 59 -4.71 5.56 -4.70
C ALA A 59 -3.82 6.76 -4.38
N MET A 60 -3.49 7.62 -5.36
CA MET A 60 -2.55 8.73 -5.13
C MET A 60 -2.99 9.70 -4.01
N PRO A 61 -4.26 10.15 -3.92
CA PRO A 61 -4.73 10.96 -2.79
C PRO A 61 -4.61 10.26 -1.44
N LEU A 62 -4.78 8.93 -1.42
CA LEU A 62 -4.62 8.10 -0.23
C LEU A 62 -3.16 8.07 0.23
N VAL A 63 -2.24 7.80 -0.70
CA VAL A 63 -0.79 7.82 -0.45
C VAL A 63 -0.38 9.18 0.12
N ARG A 64 -0.81 10.28 -0.51
CA ARG A 64 -0.52 11.64 -0.01
C ARG A 64 -1.07 11.90 1.39
N ALA A 65 -2.24 11.36 1.72
CA ALA A 65 -2.81 11.50 3.06
C ALA A 65 -2.04 10.72 4.14
N LEU A 66 -1.24 9.72 3.75
CA LEU A 66 -0.40 8.92 4.66
C LEU A 66 0.97 9.55 4.94
N GLU A 67 1.39 10.55 4.16
CA GLU A 67 2.74 11.15 4.23
C GLU A 67 3.08 11.68 5.64
N GLU A 68 2.13 12.36 6.28
CA GLU A 68 2.26 12.87 7.66
C GLU A 68 1.42 12.07 8.67
N ASN A 69 0.84 10.94 8.27
CA ASN A 69 0.01 10.15 9.15
C ASN A 69 0.86 9.38 10.17
N THR A 70 0.50 9.51 11.45
CA THR A 70 1.19 8.90 12.59
C THR A 70 0.32 7.93 13.38
N THR A 71 -0.89 7.65 12.90
CA THR A 71 -1.88 6.82 13.60
C THR A 71 -2.05 5.45 13.00
N VAL A 72 -1.95 5.35 11.67
CA VAL A 72 -2.04 4.09 10.93
C VAL A 72 -0.75 3.32 11.12
N THR A 73 -0.89 2.07 11.59
CA THR A 73 0.21 1.15 11.80
C THR A 73 0.18 -0.03 10.82
N SER A 74 -0.98 -0.32 10.21
CA SER A 74 -1.15 -1.42 9.26
C SER A 74 -1.89 -0.96 8.00
N LEU A 75 -1.28 -1.20 6.83
CA LEU A 75 -1.81 -0.94 5.50
C LEU A 75 -2.11 -2.26 4.80
N ARG A 76 -3.35 -2.48 4.36
CA ARG A 76 -3.74 -3.57 3.47
C ARG A 76 -4.33 -2.99 2.20
N LEU A 77 -3.54 -3.03 1.13
CA LEU A 77 -3.82 -2.43 -0.17
C LEU A 77 -3.66 -3.47 -1.29
N GLY A 78 -3.78 -4.76 -1.00
CA GLY A 78 -3.65 -5.82 -1.98
C GLY A 78 -4.80 -5.85 -2.98
N ARG A 79 -4.58 -6.41 -4.18
CA ARG A 79 -5.63 -6.55 -5.22
C ARG A 79 -6.25 -5.20 -5.63
N ASN A 80 -5.43 -4.17 -5.82
CA ASN A 80 -5.89 -2.83 -6.18
C ASN A 80 -5.38 -2.32 -7.52
N GLN A 81 -4.58 -3.10 -8.26
CA GLN A 81 -4.01 -2.70 -9.56
C GLN A 81 -3.22 -1.38 -9.46
N MET A 82 -2.39 -1.28 -8.41
CA MET A 82 -1.55 -0.11 -8.15
C MET A 82 -0.12 -0.38 -8.61
N ASP A 83 0.39 0.37 -9.60
CA ASP A 83 1.79 0.28 -10.01
C ASP A 83 2.55 1.53 -9.52
N GLU A 84 2.32 2.68 -10.15
CA GLU A 84 3.02 3.93 -9.84
C GLU A 84 2.75 4.41 -8.40
N ALA A 85 1.53 4.23 -7.91
CA ALA A 85 1.15 4.61 -6.55
C ALA A 85 1.87 3.78 -5.49
N LEU A 86 2.29 2.55 -5.80
CA LEU A 86 3.14 1.77 -4.88
C LEU A 86 4.58 2.29 -4.84
N GLY A 87 5.08 2.87 -5.92
CA GLY A 87 6.36 3.58 -5.92
C GLY A 87 6.30 4.82 -5.02
N ALA A 88 5.24 5.61 -5.16
CA ALA A 88 5.01 6.78 -4.29
C ALA A 88 4.82 6.37 -2.82
N LEU A 89 4.11 5.26 -2.55
CA LEU A 89 3.97 4.71 -1.21
C LEU A 89 5.33 4.34 -0.61
N ALA A 90 6.21 3.70 -1.39
CA ALA A 90 7.55 3.36 -0.91
C ALA A 90 8.37 4.60 -0.54
N GLU A 91 8.26 5.70 -1.30
CA GLU A 91 8.96 6.95 -0.97
C GLU A 91 8.48 7.56 0.34
N ILE A 92 7.17 7.65 0.58
CA ILE A 92 6.66 8.23 1.85
C ILE A 92 6.98 7.33 3.05
N LEU A 93 7.02 6.02 2.86
CA LEU A 93 7.33 5.08 3.94
C LEU A 93 8.80 5.16 4.38
N LYS A 94 9.70 5.78 3.60
CA LYS A 94 11.10 5.98 4.03
C LYS A 94 11.19 6.88 5.27
N THR A 95 10.27 7.84 5.40
CA THR A 95 10.22 8.79 6.51
C THR A 95 9.07 8.51 7.49
N ASN A 96 8.06 7.72 7.09
CA ASN A 96 6.97 7.34 7.98
C ASN A 96 7.46 6.40 9.10
N ALA A 97 7.30 6.85 10.35
CA ALA A 97 7.73 6.11 11.53
C ALA A 97 6.60 5.35 12.26
N SER A 98 5.39 5.31 11.69
CA SER A 98 4.21 4.72 12.35
C SER A 98 3.75 3.41 11.71
N VAL A 99 3.88 3.28 10.39
CA VAL A 99 3.53 2.06 9.67
C VAL A 99 4.55 0.95 9.96
N THR A 100 4.04 -0.18 10.47
CA THR A 100 4.83 -1.36 10.84
C THR A 100 4.49 -2.58 10.00
N SER A 101 3.28 -2.61 9.41
CA SER A 101 2.80 -3.73 8.58
C SER A 101 2.22 -3.23 7.27
N VAL A 102 2.69 -3.79 6.15
CA VAL A 102 2.23 -3.43 4.81
C VAL A 102 1.95 -4.67 3.97
N ASP A 103 0.74 -4.77 3.45
CA ASP A 103 0.34 -5.78 2.46
C ASP A 103 -0.05 -5.10 1.15
N VAL A 104 0.73 -5.35 0.11
CA VAL A 104 0.52 -4.83 -1.26
C VAL A 104 0.52 -5.97 -2.29
N ARG A 105 0.13 -7.18 -1.87
CA ARG A 105 0.08 -8.35 -2.74
C ARG A 105 -0.84 -8.14 -3.94
N GLN A 106 -0.55 -8.80 -5.07
CA GLN A 106 -1.44 -8.78 -6.25
C GLN A 106 -1.77 -7.35 -6.72
N ASN A 107 -0.77 -6.52 -6.96
CA ASN A 107 -0.95 -5.16 -7.46
C ASN A 107 -0.26 -4.93 -8.81
N ASP A 108 0.23 -5.99 -9.45
CA ASP A 108 0.99 -5.90 -10.70
C ASP A 108 2.28 -5.07 -10.59
N MET A 109 2.84 -4.97 -9.37
CA MET A 109 4.09 -4.23 -9.13
C MET A 109 5.22 -4.80 -9.98
N GLY A 110 5.73 -3.99 -10.90
CA GLY A 110 6.87 -4.36 -11.75
C GLY A 110 8.22 -4.15 -11.07
N ALA A 111 9.28 -4.63 -11.72
CA ALA A 111 10.66 -4.51 -11.23
C ALA A 111 11.10 -3.06 -10.94
N GLY A 112 10.67 -2.10 -11.77
CA GLY A 112 10.99 -0.68 -11.54
C GLY A 112 10.50 -0.17 -10.18
N VAL A 113 9.24 -0.50 -9.84
CA VAL A 113 8.67 -0.14 -8.53
C VAL A 113 9.29 -0.97 -7.42
N ALA A 114 9.53 -2.26 -7.64
CA ALA A 114 10.17 -3.14 -6.66
C ALA A 114 11.56 -2.64 -6.20
N ALA A 115 12.33 -2.00 -7.10
CA ALA A 115 13.58 -1.34 -6.74
C ALA A 115 13.38 -0.20 -5.72
N SER A 116 12.29 0.57 -5.82
CA SER A 116 11.94 1.58 -4.80
C SER A 116 11.59 0.95 -3.45
N TRP A 117 10.96 -0.23 -3.45
CA TRP A 117 10.70 -0.99 -2.22
C TRP A 117 11.99 -1.55 -1.60
N ALA A 118 12.95 -1.99 -2.41
CA ALA A 118 14.29 -2.33 -1.92
C ALA A 118 14.98 -1.11 -1.29
N ALA A 119 14.91 0.06 -1.94
CA ALA A 119 15.45 1.29 -1.39
C ALA A 119 14.77 1.70 -0.06
N LEU A 120 13.44 1.53 0.03
CA LEU A 120 12.68 1.69 1.27
C LEU A 120 13.24 0.77 2.37
N LEU A 121 13.36 -0.52 2.11
CA LEU A 121 13.86 -1.50 3.10
C LEU A 121 15.29 -1.18 3.54
N ALA A 122 16.13 -0.63 2.68
CA ALA A 122 17.50 -0.29 3.03
C ALA A 122 17.60 0.87 4.05
N THR A 123 16.57 1.72 4.16
CA THR A 123 16.60 2.93 5.02
C THR A 123 15.55 2.94 6.13
N ASN A 124 14.41 2.27 5.93
CA ASN A 124 13.33 2.26 6.90
C ASN A 124 13.68 1.40 8.12
N ALA A 125 13.38 1.92 9.32
CA ALA A 125 13.67 1.30 10.61
C ALA A 125 12.40 1.05 11.45
N THR A 126 11.24 0.97 10.82
CA THR A 126 9.93 0.83 11.50
C THR A 126 9.10 -0.32 10.97
N LEU A 127 9.22 -0.65 9.68
CA LEU A 127 8.51 -1.75 9.06
C LEU A 127 9.03 -3.10 9.60
N THR A 128 8.10 -3.92 10.08
CA THR A 128 8.35 -5.27 10.61
C THR A 128 7.77 -6.35 9.71
N ASP A 129 6.68 -6.06 9.00
CA ASP A 129 5.97 -7.05 8.20
C ASP A 129 5.66 -6.49 6.81
N LEU A 130 6.13 -7.19 5.78
CA LEU A 130 5.93 -6.82 4.39
C LEU A 130 5.45 -8.01 3.55
N ASN A 131 4.32 -7.84 2.86
CA ASN A 131 3.82 -8.79 1.89
C ASN A 131 3.83 -8.19 0.47
N LEU A 132 4.73 -8.72 -0.37
CA LEU A 132 4.88 -8.38 -1.79
C LEU A 132 4.36 -9.50 -2.71
N SER A 133 3.70 -10.53 -2.18
CA SER A 133 3.38 -11.75 -2.93
C SER A 133 2.54 -11.48 -4.19
N SER A 134 2.70 -12.33 -5.20
CA SER A 134 2.00 -12.29 -6.47
C SER A 134 2.16 -10.94 -7.19
N ASN A 135 3.38 -10.42 -7.20
CA ASN A 135 3.81 -9.26 -7.99
C ASN A 135 4.94 -9.66 -8.96
N GLN A 136 5.38 -8.77 -9.84
CA GLN A 136 6.33 -9.08 -10.92
C GLN A 136 7.74 -8.53 -10.58
N ILE A 137 8.26 -8.91 -9.42
CA ILE A 137 9.48 -8.32 -8.83
C ILE A 137 10.78 -9.09 -9.17
N GLY A 138 10.68 -10.16 -9.95
CA GLY A 138 11.77 -11.04 -10.41
C GLY A 138 13.13 -10.37 -10.63
N ALA A 139 13.15 -9.34 -11.48
CA ALA A 139 14.39 -8.66 -11.86
C ALA A 139 15.03 -7.82 -10.74
N SER A 140 14.29 -7.50 -9.66
CA SER A 140 14.76 -6.76 -8.50
C SER A 140 14.99 -7.65 -7.27
N ALA A 141 14.99 -8.97 -7.43
CA ALA A 141 15.30 -9.91 -6.35
C ALA A 141 16.63 -9.60 -5.65
N LYS A 142 17.64 -9.24 -6.45
CA LYS A 142 18.97 -8.89 -5.95
C LYS A 142 18.94 -7.62 -5.11
N ASP A 143 18.25 -6.58 -5.58
CA ASP A 143 18.13 -5.31 -4.85
C ASP A 143 17.44 -5.53 -3.50
N LEU A 144 16.37 -6.34 -3.48
CA LEU A 144 15.68 -6.73 -2.26
C LEU A 144 16.61 -7.51 -1.32
N ALA A 145 17.37 -8.48 -1.82
CA ALA A 145 18.30 -9.25 -1.00
C ALA A 145 19.40 -8.35 -0.38
N GLU A 146 19.96 -7.41 -1.15
CA GLU A 146 20.95 -6.46 -0.64
C GLU A 146 20.36 -5.49 0.40
N ALA A 147 19.12 -5.04 0.20
CA ALA A 147 18.41 -4.20 1.15
C ALA A 147 18.12 -4.94 2.47
N LEU A 148 17.68 -6.19 2.39
CA LEU A 148 17.43 -7.05 3.55
C LEU A 148 18.70 -7.30 4.36
N GLY A 149 19.87 -7.40 3.71
CA GLY A 149 21.16 -7.50 4.41
C GLY A 149 21.51 -6.27 5.26
N LYS A 150 20.89 -5.11 4.99
CA LYS A 150 21.07 -3.86 5.75
C LYS A 150 19.93 -3.61 6.74
N ASN A 151 18.73 -4.13 6.47
CA ASN A 151 17.56 -3.94 7.30
C ASN A 151 17.63 -4.79 8.57
N SER A 152 17.38 -4.19 9.73
CA SER A 152 17.42 -4.88 11.03
C SER A 152 16.06 -4.94 11.74
N THR A 153 15.00 -4.43 11.12
CA THR A 153 13.68 -4.24 11.74
C THR A 153 12.63 -5.16 11.12
N LEU A 154 12.72 -5.45 9.83
CA LEU A 154 11.87 -6.41 9.14
C LEU A 154 12.03 -7.80 9.78
N ARG A 155 10.90 -8.45 9.99
CA ARG A 155 10.77 -9.77 10.63
C ARG A 155 10.14 -10.76 9.67
N THR A 156 9.15 -10.28 8.91
CA THR A 156 8.41 -11.10 7.97
C THR A 156 8.45 -10.45 6.59
N LEU A 157 8.90 -11.22 5.59
CA LEU A 157 8.79 -10.87 4.18
C LEU A 157 8.10 -12.03 3.44
N SER A 158 7.01 -11.72 2.74
CA SER A 158 6.35 -12.67 1.83
C SER A 158 6.56 -12.24 0.38
N VAL A 159 7.11 -13.15 -0.42
CA VAL A 159 7.45 -12.97 -1.84
C VAL A 159 7.02 -14.20 -2.65
N GLU A 160 5.91 -14.81 -2.27
CA GLU A 160 5.32 -15.94 -2.98
C GLU A 160 4.87 -15.50 -4.38
N ASP A 161 5.02 -16.35 -5.40
CA ASP A 161 4.61 -16.05 -6.78
C ASP A 161 5.18 -14.73 -7.35
N CYS A 162 6.42 -14.40 -6.99
CA CYS A 162 7.08 -13.14 -7.37
C CYS A 162 8.00 -13.21 -8.60
N GLY A 163 8.16 -14.41 -9.19
CA GLY A 163 9.09 -14.65 -10.30
C GLY A 163 10.58 -14.54 -9.92
N ILE A 164 10.90 -14.79 -8.64
CA ILE A 164 12.25 -14.77 -8.06
C ILE A 164 12.79 -16.18 -7.82
#